data_AF-A0A4Z1AJ23-F1
#
_entry.id   AF-A0A4Z1AJ23-F1
#
_cell.length_a   1.000
_cell.length_b   1.000
_cell.length_c   1.000
_cell.angle_alpha   90.00
_cell.angle_beta   90.00
_cell.angle_gamma   90.00
#
_symmetry.space_group_name_H-M   'P 1'
#
loop_
_entity.id
_entity.type
_entity.pdbx_description
1 polymer ?
#
loop_
_entity_poly.entity_id
_entity_poly.type
_entity_poly.pdbx_seq_one_letter_code
_entity_poly.pdbx_strand_id
1 'polypeptide(L)'
;MKKIFITILILLFSFQCKIFKPSNLDPSEDLGSLQSLLRLLSLADAFNTYSQTVVFMKFTDANGTPYSTGTVEYSVFNEADENGVPVSLFGGNIQPLTATLDANGRGFLFFSERGIANLTVKNSGNTFVGAATFRIYNGITKQTFSILSQTGATQFILEDLANYRNGMAASQVFTPLGSVNGRQFIYLQIQTSFISFTDNDYKGYIISSADGETYDQVIAIDGVSISTKGATQKRLKISLPSFDGNQYVFFLSEQTDLSGIYQSNKDLVLRVPAFFTPSSVAVEALGLPTNYHLFTQDDRNWLYPALYAGSGRFLATPYFSSQYRPTLISFNSATTSDLNLGFNCSVSNPELHMLGYQVFNANGVSYLQCPNSISYGSATLPFRTIRISDLALNTITFDAGVSQIESNIFSYKGQLIALAGGGPYNGYTFPTGSYTSTNPTIAVNSTTIAGLSFSLTLTDTSSRLKSIKGSLNTDYMILASNGSFSAPTVIIYKSTDSFASATTIGALPMTYFAGGITNPEQLQSANGKLNYSGTISAGTGIDSRPVYLTYFTNDDGTWEGLPRLIKIR
;
A
#
# COMPACT_ATOMS: atom_id res chain seq x y z
N MET A 1 37.01 29.79 57.40
CA MET A 1 36.10 29.78 56.22
C MET A 1 36.48 28.75 55.16
N LYS A 2 37.74 28.62 54.71
CA LYS A 2 38.13 27.61 53.70
C LYS A 2 37.95 26.14 54.10
N LYS A 3 38.02 25.80 55.40
CA LYS A 3 37.78 24.42 55.88
C LYS A 3 36.30 24.02 55.91
N ILE A 4 35.39 24.95 56.21
CA ILE A 4 33.92 24.70 56.23
C ILE A 4 33.40 24.43 54.82
N PHE A 5 33.94 25.13 53.82
CA PHE A 5 33.56 24.95 52.41
C PHE A 5 33.99 23.58 51.85
N ILE A 6 35.16 23.09 52.26
CA ILE A 6 35.65 21.76 51.88
C ILE A 6 34.83 20.67 52.60
N THR A 7 34.44 20.87 53.85
CA THR A 7 33.57 19.94 54.58
C THR A 7 32.17 19.85 53.95
N ILE A 8 31.60 20.98 53.50
CA ILE A 8 30.30 21.00 52.78
C ILE A 8 30.42 20.32 51.41
N LEU A 9 31.51 20.55 50.67
CA LEU A 9 31.75 19.91 49.37
C LEU A 9 31.93 18.39 49.52
N ILE A 10 32.69 17.94 50.53
CA ILE A 10 32.85 16.51 50.84
C ILE A 10 31.50 15.92 51.26
N LEU A 11 30.70 16.59 52.09
CA LEU A 11 29.35 16.11 52.45
C LEU A 11 28.40 16.02 51.23
N LEU A 12 28.46 16.95 50.29
CA LEU A 12 27.67 16.91 49.05
C LEU A 12 28.06 15.76 48.10
N PHE A 13 29.34 15.38 48.06
CA PHE A 13 29.82 14.26 47.22
C PHE A 13 29.81 12.89 47.93
N SER A 14 29.81 12.85 49.26
CA SER A 14 29.83 11.59 50.03
C SER A 14 28.44 11.13 50.48
N PHE A 15 27.46 12.04 50.58
CA PHE A 15 26.07 11.66 50.77
C PHE A 15 25.30 11.73 49.45
N GLN A 16 25.36 10.65 48.66
CA GLN A 16 24.28 10.32 47.73
C GLN A 16 23.02 9.89 48.51
N CYS A 17 22.52 10.77 49.39
CA CYS A 17 21.19 10.64 49.94
C CYS A 17 20.21 10.95 48.80
N LYS A 18 19.81 9.90 48.08
CA LYS A 18 18.57 9.87 47.28
C LYS A 18 17.40 10.16 48.25
N ILE A 19 17.10 11.44 48.50
CA ILE A 19 15.97 11.91 49.35
C ILE A 19 14.62 11.66 48.68
N PHE A 20 14.61 11.23 47.43
CA PHE A 20 13.49 10.50 46.86
C PHE A 20 13.91 9.05 46.68
N LYS A 21 13.13 8.12 47.25
CA LYS A 21 13.16 6.73 46.84
C LYS A 21 13.09 6.74 45.30
N PRO A 22 14.10 6.22 44.57
CA PRO A 22 13.98 6.10 43.13
C PRO A 22 12.73 5.26 42.89
N SER A 23 11.79 5.83 42.15
CA SER A 23 10.63 5.08 41.70
C SER A 23 11.13 3.82 41.00
N ASN A 24 10.48 2.67 41.22
CA ASN A 24 10.75 1.43 40.46
C ASN A 24 10.49 1.58 38.94
N LEU A 25 10.23 2.80 38.47
CA LEU A 25 10.01 3.21 37.08
C LEU A 25 11.20 3.99 36.51
N ASP A 26 12.36 4.03 37.18
CA ASP A 26 13.58 4.60 36.60
C ASP A 26 14.09 3.67 35.47
N PRO A 27 14.06 4.11 34.20
CA PRO A 27 14.48 3.28 33.06
C PRO A 27 16.01 3.10 32.98
N SER A 28 16.78 3.72 33.89
CA SER A 28 18.24 3.67 33.87
C SER A 28 18.88 2.59 34.75
N GLU A 29 18.12 1.91 35.63
CA GLU A 29 18.73 0.98 36.62
C GLU A 29 18.47 -0.52 36.39
N ASP A 30 17.52 -0.98 35.57
CA ASP A 30 17.32 -2.42 35.42
C ASP A 30 16.64 -2.84 34.11
N LEU A 31 17.27 -3.72 33.34
CA LEU A 31 16.61 -4.40 32.21
C LEU A 31 15.31 -5.09 32.68
N GLY A 32 15.25 -5.53 33.94
CA GLY A 32 14.07 -6.12 34.55
C GLY A 32 12.92 -5.13 34.79
N SER A 33 13.21 -3.87 35.13
CA SER A 33 12.17 -2.84 35.31
C SER A 33 11.62 -2.35 33.97
N LEU A 34 12.47 -2.22 32.95
CA LEU A 34 12.04 -1.96 31.56
C LEU A 34 11.18 -3.12 31.02
N GLN A 35 11.59 -4.37 31.25
CA GLN A 35 10.82 -5.54 30.84
C GLN A 35 9.49 -5.65 31.59
N SER A 36 9.46 -5.29 32.88
CA SER A 36 8.23 -5.24 33.67
C SER A 36 7.31 -4.10 33.22
N LEU A 37 7.85 -2.93 32.88
CA LEU A 37 7.12 -1.81 32.31
C LEU A 37 6.55 -2.17 30.94
N LEU A 38 7.34 -2.78 30.05
CA LEU A 38 6.90 -3.29 28.75
C LEU A 38 5.81 -4.37 28.91
N ARG A 39 5.95 -5.25 29.91
CA ARG A 39 4.90 -6.22 30.25
C ARG A 39 3.64 -5.51 30.76
N LEU A 40 3.77 -4.50 31.62
CA LEU A 40 2.64 -3.75 32.15
C LEU A 40 1.93 -2.94 31.05
N LEU A 41 2.68 -2.35 30.12
CA LEU A 41 2.17 -1.70 28.92
C LEU A 41 1.51 -2.71 27.98
N SER A 42 2.10 -3.89 27.79
CA SER A 42 1.48 -4.96 26.99
C SER A 42 0.21 -5.49 27.65
N LEU A 43 0.16 -5.57 28.99
CA LEU A 43 -1.06 -5.87 29.73
C LEU A 43 -2.06 -4.75 29.54
N ALA A 44 -1.69 -3.48 29.75
CA ALA A 44 -2.59 -2.34 29.60
C ALA A 44 -3.16 -2.23 28.18
N ASP A 45 -2.34 -2.47 27.16
CA ASP A 45 -2.77 -2.51 25.75
C ASP A 45 -3.65 -3.74 25.49
N ALA A 46 -3.30 -4.92 26.03
CA ALA A 46 -4.14 -6.12 25.99
C ALA A 46 -5.50 -5.92 26.70
N PHE A 47 -5.54 -5.05 27.70
CA PHE A 47 -6.73 -4.69 28.48
C PHE A 47 -7.42 -3.41 27.99
N ASN A 48 -7.04 -2.84 26.84
CA ASN A 48 -7.78 -1.74 26.23
C ASN A 48 -9.12 -2.26 25.65
N THR A 49 -10.21 -1.51 25.84
CA THR A 49 -11.59 -1.93 25.52
C THR A 49 -12.01 -1.72 24.07
N TYR A 50 -11.24 -0.95 23.30
CA TYR A 50 -11.52 -0.66 21.90
C TYR A 50 -10.56 -1.44 21.02
N SER A 51 -10.84 -2.71 20.73
CA SER A 51 -10.04 -3.49 19.77
C SER A 51 -10.93 -4.43 18.98
N GLN A 52 -10.68 -4.53 17.67
CA GLN A 52 -11.33 -5.50 16.80
C GLN A 52 -10.33 -6.58 16.39
N THR A 53 -10.65 -7.83 16.66
CA THR A 53 -9.89 -8.98 16.19
C THR A 53 -10.62 -9.62 15.02
N VAL A 54 -9.89 -9.91 13.95
CA VAL A 54 -10.38 -10.70 12.81
C VAL A 54 -9.64 -12.02 12.80
N VAL A 55 -10.41 -13.11 12.84
CA VAL A 55 -9.89 -14.47 12.87
C VAL A 55 -10.28 -15.17 11.58
N PHE A 56 -9.29 -15.67 10.85
CA PHE A 56 -9.49 -16.48 9.66
C PHE A 56 -9.33 -17.96 10.03
N MET A 57 -10.42 -18.72 9.97
CA MET A 57 -10.46 -20.11 10.42
C MET A 57 -10.94 -21.04 9.32
N LYS A 58 -10.48 -22.29 9.37
CA LYS A 58 -10.97 -23.42 8.59
C LYS A 58 -11.65 -24.44 9.51
N PHE A 59 -12.79 -24.95 9.05
CA PHE A 59 -13.60 -25.93 9.75
C PHE A 59 -13.74 -27.20 8.90
N THR A 60 -13.31 -28.32 9.46
CA THR A 60 -13.36 -29.63 8.79
C THR A 60 -13.95 -30.70 9.69
N ASP A 61 -14.41 -31.80 9.12
CA ASP A 61 -14.69 -33.02 9.89
C ASP A 61 -13.38 -33.66 10.41
N ALA A 62 -13.51 -34.75 11.15
CA ALA A 62 -12.38 -35.49 11.71
C ALA A 62 -11.44 -36.10 10.64
N ASN A 63 -11.91 -36.27 9.41
CA ASN A 63 -11.15 -36.80 8.28
C ASN A 63 -10.50 -35.69 7.44
N GLY A 64 -10.70 -34.41 7.79
CA GLY A 64 -10.20 -33.25 7.06
C GLY A 64 -11.10 -32.78 5.92
N THR A 65 -12.31 -33.34 5.77
CA THR A 65 -13.30 -32.87 4.78
C THR A 65 -13.84 -31.51 5.21
N PRO A 66 -13.80 -30.47 4.34
CA PRO A 66 -14.29 -29.15 4.71
C PRO A 66 -15.81 -29.11 4.86
N TYR A 67 -16.29 -28.37 5.86
CA TYR A 67 -17.71 -28.00 5.96
C TYR A 67 -18.05 -26.88 4.96
N SER A 68 -17.94 -27.21 3.67
CA SER A 68 -18.24 -26.30 2.56
C SER A 68 -19.63 -25.71 2.68
N THR A 69 -19.74 -24.39 2.48
CA THR A 69 -21.00 -23.63 2.53
C THR A 69 -21.81 -23.83 3.81
N GLY A 70 -21.17 -24.27 4.90
CA GLY A 70 -21.76 -24.30 6.23
C GLY A 70 -21.85 -22.90 6.83
N THR A 71 -22.38 -22.83 8.04
CA THR A 71 -22.53 -21.56 8.78
C THR A 71 -21.89 -21.68 10.14
N VAL A 72 -21.17 -20.64 10.56
CA VAL A 72 -20.63 -20.52 11.92
C VAL A 72 -21.37 -19.40 12.61
N GLU A 73 -22.03 -19.73 13.72
CA GLU A 73 -22.63 -18.77 14.64
C GLU A 73 -21.62 -18.46 15.74
N TYR A 74 -21.31 -17.19 15.98
CA TYR A 74 -20.27 -16.80 16.93
C TYR A 74 -20.65 -15.56 17.73
N SER A 75 -20.20 -15.51 18.97
CA SER A 75 -20.35 -14.35 19.86
C SER A 75 -19.17 -14.27 20.83
N VAL A 76 -19.01 -13.14 21.50
CA VAL A 76 -18.02 -12.98 22.57
C VAL A 76 -18.71 -12.59 23.85
N PHE A 77 -18.44 -13.33 24.91
CA PHE A 77 -18.82 -12.97 26.25
C PHE A 77 -17.71 -12.10 26.86
N ASN A 78 -18.03 -10.85 27.19
CA ASN A 78 -17.05 -9.89 27.69
C ASN A 78 -16.70 -10.18 29.17
N GLU A 79 -15.42 -10.44 29.44
CA GLU A 79 -14.95 -10.69 30.81
C GLU A 79 -14.99 -9.43 31.71
N ALA A 80 -15.18 -8.23 31.15
CA ALA A 80 -15.36 -7.00 31.95
C ALA A 80 -16.69 -6.97 32.74
N ASP A 81 -17.66 -7.81 32.37
CA ASP A 81 -18.94 -7.95 33.05
C ASP A 81 -18.77 -8.54 34.47
N GLU A 82 -17.67 -9.26 34.75
CA GLU A 82 -17.34 -9.74 36.10
C GLU A 82 -16.85 -8.63 37.05
N ASN A 83 -16.38 -7.49 36.52
CA ASN A 83 -15.72 -6.44 37.32
C ASN A 83 -16.50 -5.11 37.38
N GLY A 84 -17.75 -5.07 36.91
CA GLY A 84 -18.62 -3.89 37.04
C GLY A 84 -18.16 -2.65 36.24
N VAL A 85 -17.37 -2.84 35.19
CA VAL A 85 -16.98 -1.75 34.27
C VAL A 85 -18.09 -1.56 33.25
N PRO A 86 -18.57 -0.33 32.99
CA PRO A 86 -19.68 -0.09 32.07
C PRO A 86 -19.38 -0.65 30.67
N VAL A 87 -20.30 -1.49 30.19
CA VAL A 87 -20.30 -2.00 28.81
C VAL A 87 -20.44 -0.82 27.84
N SER A 88 -19.66 -0.81 26.77
CA SER A 88 -19.86 0.14 25.69
C SER A 88 -21.19 -0.16 25.00
N LEU A 89 -22.10 0.82 24.93
CA LEU A 89 -23.34 0.75 24.13
C LEU A 89 -23.06 0.55 22.62
N PHE A 90 -21.80 0.63 22.20
CA PHE A 90 -21.34 0.39 20.82
C PHE A 90 -20.65 -0.98 20.64
N GLY A 91 -20.70 -1.87 21.65
CA GLY A 91 -20.17 -3.23 21.61
C GLY A 91 -21.03 -4.18 20.77
N GLY A 92 -20.62 -4.44 19.53
CA GLY A 92 -21.43 -5.12 18.52
C GLY A 92 -21.53 -6.66 18.62
N ASN A 93 -21.16 -7.33 19.73
CA ASN A 93 -21.17 -8.80 19.78
C ASN A 93 -21.99 -9.42 20.93
N ILE A 94 -22.85 -8.66 21.61
CA ILE A 94 -23.82 -9.26 22.56
C ILE A 94 -24.82 -10.16 21.79
N GLN A 95 -25.09 -9.84 20.52
CA GLN A 95 -25.87 -10.71 19.62
C GLN A 95 -24.95 -11.66 18.84
N PRO A 96 -25.35 -12.94 18.65
CA PRO A 96 -24.63 -13.88 17.80
C PRO A 96 -24.55 -13.38 16.36
N LEU A 97 -23.33 -13.30 15.83
CA LEU A 97 -23.04 -13.05 14.42
C LEU A 97 -22.97 -14.38 13.68
N THR A 98 -23.15 -14.35 12.35
CA THR A 98 -23.05 -15.53 11.51
C THR A 98 -22.07 -15.32 10.37
N ALA A 99 -21.24 -16.33 10.09
CA ALA A 99 -20.34 -16.34 8.96
C ALA A 99 -20.65 -17.55 8.07
N THR A 100 -20.85 -17.31 6.78
CA THR A 100 -20.97 -18.37 5.77
C THR A 100 -19.57 -18.83 5.36
N LEU A 101 -19.36 -20.14 5.39
CA LEU A 101 -18.08 -20.75 5.01
C LEU A 101 -17.92 -20.84 3.49
N ASP A 102 -16.70 -20.66 3.01
CA ASP A 102 -16.36 -20.87 1.61
C ASP A 102 -16.36 -22.36 1.22
N ALA A 103 -16.07 -22.66 -0.05
CA ALA A 103 -16.02 -24.03 -0.56
C ALA A 103 -14.95 -24.91 0.12
N ASN A 104 -13.95 -24.29 0.76
CA ASN A 104 -12.90 -24.97 1.51
C ASN A 104 -13.20 -25.02 3.02
N GLY A 105 -14.41 -24.66 3.44
CA GLY A 105 -14.83 -24.63 4.84
C GLY A 105 -14.17 -23.51 5.64
N ARG A 106 -13.77 -22.40 4.99
CA ARG A 106 -13.10 -21.27 5.67
C ARG A 106 -14.02 -20.08 5.86
N GLY A 107 -13.80 -19.31 6.91
CA GLY A 107 -14.58 -18.11 7.22
C GLY A 107 -13.79 -17.07 8.00
N PHE A 108 -14.25 -15.81 7.91
CA PHE A 108 -13.73 -14.68 8.67
C PHE A 108 -14.68 -14.35 9.80
N LEU A 109 -14.15 -14.31 11.02
CA LEU A 109 -14.91 -14.03 12.24
C LEU A 109 -14.43 -12.71 12.83
N PHE A 110 -15.38 -11.84 13.19
CA PHE A 110 -15.08 -10.48 13.66
C PHE A 110 -15.47 -10.30 15.12
N PHE A 111 -14.49 -9.98 15.96
CA PHE A 111 -14.69 -9.77 17.38
C PHE A 111 -14.33 -8.33 17.75
N SER A 112 -15.34 -7.49 17.93
CA SER A 112 -15.20 -6.10 18.43
C SER A 112 -15.00 -5.98 19.94
N GLU A 113 -14.98 -7.09 20.67
CA GLU A 113 -14.83 -7.12 22.12
C GLU A 113 -13.85 -8.21 22.52
N ARG A 114 -13.22 -8.02 23.68
CA ARG A 114 -12.41 -9.04 24.34
C ARG A 114 -13.29 -9.99 25.13
N GLY A 115 -12.78 -11.18 25.40
CA GLY A 115 -13.38 -12.15 26.31
C GLY A 115 -13.39 -13.55 25.74
N ILE A 116 -14.39 -14.35 26.13
CA ILE A 116 -14.51 -15.74 25.68
C ILE A 116 -15.41 -15.77 24.45
N ALA A 117 -14.81 -16.06 23.30
CA ALA A 117 -15.53 -16.31 22.06
C ALA A 117 -16.16 -17.70 22.10
N ASN A 118 -17.45 -17.79 21.78
CA ASN A 118 -18.17 -19.03 21.58
C ASN A 118 -18.49 -19.20 20.10
N LEU A 119 -18.29 -20.40 19.57
CA LEU A 119 -18.55 -20.74 18.18
C LEU A 119 -19.39 -21.99 18.08
N THR A 120 -20.38 -21.97 17.20
CA THR A 120 -21.22 -23.11 16.86
C THR A 120 -21.17 -23.30 15.35
N VAL A 121 -20.73 -24.47 14.90
CA VAL A 121 -20.60 -24.81 13.49
C VAL A 121 -21.78 -25.66 13.06
N LYS A 122 -22.40 -25.26 11.95
CA LYS A 122 -23.49 -25.98 11.29
C LYS A 122 -23.07 -26.34 9.87
N ASN A 123 -23.44 -27.54 9.41
CA ASN A 123 -23.22 -27.93 8.02
C ASN A 123 -24.19 -27.18 7.07
N SER A 124 -24.08 -27.42 5.77
CA SER A 124 -24.95 -26.80 4.75
C SER A 124 -26.44 -27.14 4.91
N GLY A 125 -26.76 -28.24 5.59
CA GLY A 125 -28.13 -28.61 6.00
C GLY A 125 -28.58 -27.97 7.31
N ASN A 126 -27.87 -26.97 7.81
CA ASN A 126 -28.12 -26.27 9.08
C ASN A 126 -28.12 -27.20 10.31
N THR A 127 -27.45 -28.35 10.23
CA THR A 127 -27.33 -29.32 11.33
C THR A 127 -26.08 -29.01 12.13
N PHE A 128 -26.19 -29.02 13.46
CA PHE A 128 -25.06 -28.86 14.37
C PHE A 128 -24.00 -29.96 14.17
N VAL A 129 -22.73 -29.56 14.05
CA VAL A 129 -21.61 -30.50 13.87
C VAL A 129 -20.49 -30.33 14.90
N GLY A 130 -20.42 -29.17 15.56
CA GLY A 130 -19.49 -28.95 16.67
C GLY A 130 -19.54 -27.53 17.21
N ALA A 131 -18.93 -27.33 18.36
CA ALA A 131 -18.73 -26.02 18.98
C ALA A 131 -17.33 -25.91 19.57
N ALA A 132 -16.82 -24.68 19.65
CA ALA A 132 -15.54 -24.39 20.29
C ALA A 132 -15.62 -23.08 21.06
N THR A 133 -14.77 -22.96 22.08
CA THR A 133 -14.56 -21.70 22.80
C THR A 133 -13.07 -21.35 22.82
N PHE A 134 -12.76 -20.07 22.71
CA PHE A 134 -11.39 -19.56 22.83
C PHE A 134 -11.40 -18.14 23.37
N ARG A 135 -10.26 -17.67 23.87
CA ARG A 135 -10.14 -16.29 24.37
C ARG A 135 -9.70 -15.34 23.24
N ILE A 136 -10.33 -14.17 23.17
CA ILE A 136 -9.93 -13.04 22.34
C ILE A 136 -9.50 -11.88 23.24
N TYR A 137 -8.35 -11.29 22.93
CA TYR A 137 -7.80 -10.13 23.62
C TYR A 137 -6.86 -9.38 22.68
N ASN A 138 -6.63 -8.08 22.93
CA ASN A 138 -5.73 -7.29 22.11
C ASN A 138 -4.30 -7.84 22.22
N GLY A 139 -3.65 -8.07 21.07
CA GLY A 139 -2.31 -8.66 21.02
C GLY A 139 -2.28 -10.19 21.00
N ILE A 140 -3.43 -10.89 20.90
CA ILE A 140 -3.43 -12.32 20.59
C ILE A 140 -2.73 -12.56 19.23
N THR A 141 -1.94 -13.62 19.15
CA THR A 141 -1.21 -14.02 17.94
C THR A 141 -1.55 -15.45 17.58
N LYS A 142 -1.21 -15.89 16.37
CA LYS A 142 -1.38 -17.29 15.97
C LYS A 142 -0.66 -18.27 16.91
N GLN A 143 0.48 -17.86 17.49
CA GLN A 143 1.26 -18.67 18.43
C GLN A 143 0.65 -18.74 19.83
N THR A 144 -0.09 -17.70 20.24
CA THR A 144 -0.73 -17.64 21.56
C THR A 144 -2.20 -18.04 21.53
N PHE A 145 -2.76 -18.27 20.35
CA PHE A 145 -4.11 -18.78 20.19
C PHE A 145 -4.23 -20.22 20.70
N SER A 146 -5.26 -20.47 21.49
CA SER A 146 -5.60 -21.81 21.98
C SER A 146 -7.11 -21.96 22.13
N ILE A 147 -7.59 -23.15 21.80
CA ILE A 147 -8.97 -23.54 22.04
C ILE A 147 -9.09 -23.98 23.50
N LEU A 148 -10.00 -23.36 24.24
CA LEU A 148 -10.25 -23.62 25.65
C LEU A 148 -11.13 -24.86 25.82
N SER A 149 -12.17 -24.99 25.00
CA SER A 149 -13.02 -26.17 24.98
C SER A 149 -13.56 -26.42 23.58
N GLN A 150 -13.82 -27.69 23.26
CA GLN A 150 -14.41 -28.12 21.99
C GLN A 150 -15.39 -29.27 22.22
N THR A 151 -16.46 -29.30 21.43
CA THR A 151 -17.43 -30.39 21.39
C THR A 151 -17.79 -30.73 19.94
N GLY A 152 -18.20 -31.97 19.69
CA GLY A 152 -18.51 -32.47 18.35
C GLY A 152 -17.29 -33.01 17.60
N ALA A 153 -17.50 -33.31 16.31
CA ALA A 153 -16.49 -33.95 15.45
C ALA A 153 -15.72 -32.95 14.57
N THR A 154 -16.00 -31.66 14.71
CA THR A 154 -15.37 -30.59 13.94
C THR A 154 -13.95 -30.32 14.43
N GLN A 155 -13.02 -30.23 13.49
CA GLN A 155 -11.69 -29.66 13.70
C GLN A 155 -11.73 -28.16 13.41
N PHE A 156 -11.13 -27.38 14.31
CA PHE A 156 -11.07 -25.93 14.26
C PHE A 156 -9.62 -25.51 14.02
N ILE A 157 -9.32 -25.01 12.82
CA ILE A 157 -7.95 -24.72 12.40
C ILE A 157 -7.83 -23.21 12.21
N LEU A 158 -6.94 -22.58 12.99
CA LEU A 158 -6.61 -21.17 12.81
C LEU A 158 -5.65 -21.00 11.62
N GLU A 159 -6.13 -20.35 10.56
CA GLU A 159 -5.32 -20.04 9.37
C GLU A 159 -4.51 -18.75 9.61
N ASP A 160 -5.16 -17.67 10.06
CA ASP A 160 -4.49 -16.41 10.41
C ASP A 160 -5.34 -15.53 11.36
N LEU A 161 -4.72 -14.50 11.95
CA LEU A 161 -5.37 -13.55 12.84
C LEU A 161 -4.76 -12.15 12.73
N ALA A 162 -5.61 -11.12 12.73
CA ALA A 162 -5.22 -9.71 12.83
C ALA A 162 -5.98 -8.99 13.94
N ASN A 163 -5.28 -8.08 14.62
CA ASN A 163 -5.86 -7.18 15.61
C ASN A 163 -5.81 -5.74 15.07
N TYR A 164 -6.92 -5.03 15.23
CA TYR A 164 -7.07 -3.63 14.86
C TYR A 164 -7.43 -2.83 16.11
N ARG A 165 -6.72 -1.72 16.35
CA ARG A 165 -6.97 -0.84 17.50
C ARG A 165 -8.32 -0.13 17.49
N ASN A 166 -9.03 -0.12 16.36
CA ASN A 166 -10.33 0.52 16.24
C ASN A 166 -11.25 -0.36 15.41
N GLY A 167 -12.56 -0.21 15.60
CA GLY A 167 -13.54 -0.86 14.75
C GLY A 167 -13.34 -0.44 13.29
N MET A 168 -13.14 -1.42 12.42
CA MET A 168 -13.16 -1.22 10.98
C MET A 168 -14.59 -0.89 10.57
N ALA A 169 -14.78 0.33 10.06
CA ALA A 169 -16.07 0.76 9.57
C ALA A 169 -16.47 -0.01 8.29
N ALA A 170 -17.75 0.02 7.93
CA ALA A 170 -18.31 -0.73 6.80
C ALA A 170 -17.79 -0.28 5.40
N SER A 171 -16.98 0.78 5.31
CA SER A 171 -16.49 1.31 4.04
C SER A 171 -15.20 0.63 3.57
N GLN A 172 -15.15 0.32 2.27
CA GLN A 172 -14.15 -0.56 1.65
C GLN A 172 -13.08 0.17 0.84
N VAL A 173 -12.82 1.47 1.08
CA VAL A 173 -11.77 2.13 0.28
C VAL A 173 -10.40 1.65 0.75
N PHE A 174 -9.83 0.76 -0.05
CA PHE A 174 -8.49 0.21 0.06
C PHE A 174 -7.78 0.53 -1.24
N THR A 175 -6.91 1.53 -1.23
CA THR A 175 -6.19 1.96 -2.43
C THR A 175 -4.71 1.78 -2.21
N PRO A 176 -4.09 0.74 -2.79
CA PRO A 176 -2.64 0.62 -2.82
C PRO A 176 -2.03 1.79 -3.57
N LEU A 177 -1.11 2.50 -2.91
CA LEU A 177 -0.45 3.68 -3.48
C LEU A 177 0.92 3.35 -4.05
N GLY A 178 1.45 2.14 -3.84
CA GLY A 178 2.76 1.72 -4.29
C GLY A 178 3.81 1.80 -3.18
N SER A 179 5.09 1.76 -3.56
CA SER A 179 6.21 1.67 -2.62
C SER A 179 7.31 2.68 -2.91
N VAL A 180 7.89 3.26 -1.86
CA VAL A 180 9.08 4.12 -1.97
C VAL A 180 9.95 4.01 -0.72
N ASN A 181 11.27 4.09 -0.89
CA ASN A 181 12.24 4.00 0.19
C ASN A 181 12.03 2.78 1.12
N GLY A 182 11.81 1.61 0.51
CA GLY A 182 11.65 0.34 1.23
C GLY A 182 10.33 0.18 1.99
N ARG A 183 9.37 1.10 1.83
CA ARG A 183 8.03 0.98 2.43
C ARG A 183 6.94 0.96 1.38
N GLN A 184 5.91 0.19 1.68
CA GLN A 184 4.68 -0.02 0.95
C GLN A 184 3.59 0.86 1.54
N PHE A 185 2.79 1.53 0.71
CA PHE A 185 1.77 2.48 1.16
C PHE A 185 0.38 2.06 0.67
N ILE A 186 -0.60 2.20 1.56
CA ILE A 186 -2.02 2.02 1.27
C ILE A 186 -2.78 3.22 1.83
N TYR A 187 -3.71 3.73 1.04
CA TYR A 187 -4.72 4.67 1.51
C TYR A 187 -5.97 3.91 1.96
N LEU A 188 -6.43 4.24 3.17
CA LEU A 188 -7.68 3.77 3.74
C LEU A 188 -8.62 4.95 3.95
N GLN A 189 -9.88 4.79 3.59
CA GLN A 189 -10.93 5.75 3.96
C GLN A 189 -11.88 5.07 4.96
N ILE A 190 -11.91 5.60 6.18
CA ILE A 190 -12.71 5.04 7.27
C ILE A 190 -13.93 5.93 7.47
N GLN A 191 -15.11 5.34 7.51
CA GLN A 191 -16.35 6.05 7.82
C GLN A 191 -16.38 6.42 9.30
N THR A 192 -16.59 7.71 9.59
CA THR A 192 -16.64 8.24 10.95
C THR A 192 -18.06 8.55 11.40
N SER A 193 -18.99 8.76 10.44
CA SER A 193 -20.41 8.98 10.70
C SER A 193 -21.26 8.40 9.57
N PHE A 194 -22.38 7.77 9.93
CA PHE A 194 -23.38 7.30 8.98
C PHE A 194 -24.79 7.63 9.49
N ILE A 195 -25.51 8.46 8.74
CA ILE A 195 -26.93 8.72 8.96
C ILE A 195 -27.74 8.06 7.85
N SER A 196 -27.27 8.17 6.60
CA SER A 196 -27.86 7.49 5.44
C SER A 196 -26.84 7.36 4.31
N PHE A 197 -27.21 6.68 3.21
CA PHE A 197 -26.36 6.60 2.01
C PHE A 197 -26.04 7.97 1.38
N THR A 198 -26.89 8.97 1.62
CA THR A 198 -26.69 10.35 1.14
C THR A 198 -26.17 11.28 2.25
N ASP A 199 -25.94 10.78 3.46
CA ASP A 199 -25.42 11.56 4.59
C ASP A 199 -24.44 10.74 5.41
N ASN A 200 -23.15 10.89 5.09
CA ASN A 200 -22.06 10.18 5.73
C ASN A 200 -20.76 10.98 5.66
N ASP A 201 -19.90 10.78 6.66
CA ASP A 201 -18.59 11.43 6.78
C ASP A 201 -17.49 10.38 6.90
N TYR A 202 -16.32 10.71 6.37
CA TYR A 202 -15.16 9.84 6.35
C TYR A 202 -13.90 10.57 6.79
N LYS A 203 -12.90 9.79 7.22
CA LYS A 203 -11.54 10.23 7.47
C LYS A 203 -10.56 9.37 6.68
N GLY A 204 -9.59 10.03 6.05
CA GLY A 204 -8.53 9.40 5.28
C GLY A 204 -7.31 9.06 6.14
N TYR A 205 -6.71 7.91 5.88
CA TYR A 205 -5.49 7.43 6.53
C TYR A 205 -4.51 6.92 5.48
N ILE A 206 -3.23 7.22 5.66
CA ILE A 206 -2.14 6.54 4.95
C ILE A 206 -1.52 5.57 5.92
N ILE A 207 -1.50 4.29 5.55
CA ILE A 207 -0.79 3.26 6.29
C ILE A 207 0.45 2.83 5.51
N SER A 208 1.54 2.54 6.21
CA SER A 208 2.77 2.04 5.59
C SER A 208 3.32 0.80 6.28
N SER A 209 4.00 -0.04 5.49
CA SER A 209 4.61 -1.30 5.92
C SER A 209 5.97 -1.51 5.25
N ALA A 210 6.92 -2.10 5.98
CA ALA A 210 8.21 -2.53 5.42
C ALA A 210 8.21 -3.99 4.93
N ASP A 211 7.31 -4.82 5.46
CA ASP A 211 7.24 -6.27 5.18
C ASP A 211 6.06 -6.65 4.26
N GLY A 212 5.12 -5.72 4.00
CA GLY A 212 3.92 -5.94 3.20
C GLY A 212 2.77 -6.65 3.94
N GLU A 213 2.95 -6.96 5.23
CA GLU A 213 1.97 -7.68 6.06
C GLU A 213 1.60 -6.87 7.32
N THR A 214 2.61 -6.33 8.00
CA THR A 214 2.48 -5.52 9.21
C THR A 214 2.60 -4.04 8.85
N TYR A 215 1.49 -3.32 8.95
CA TYR A 215 1.41 -1.88 8.75
C TYR A 215 1.52 -1.19 10.11
N ASP A 216 2.73 -0.71 10.39
CA ASP A 216 3.17 -0.16 11.67
C ASP A 216 3.11 1.37 11.72
N GLN A 217 2.98 2.05 10.58
CA GLN A 217 2.74 3.48 10.52
C GLN A 217 1.32 3.74 10.06
N VAL A 218 0.52 4.40 10.90
CA VAL A 218 -0.85 4.82 10.59
C VAL A 218 -0.93 6.33 10.77
N ILE A 219 -1.09 7.05 9.65
CA ILE A 219 -1.08 8.51 9.62
C ILE A 219 -2.46 8.99 9.20
N ALA A 220 -3.14 9.70 10.09
CA ALA A 220 -4.35 10.44 9.73
C ALA A 220 -4.03 11.64 8.82
N ILE A 221 -4.88 11.85 7.81
CA ILE A 221 -4.83 13.04 6.95
C ILE A 221 -5.77 14.10 7.54
N ASP A 222 -5.21 15.20 8.03
CA ASP A 222 -5.97 16.33 8.56
C ASP A 222 -6.03 17.50 7.54
N GLY A 223 -7.04 18.36 7.68
CA GLY A 223 -7.21 19.54 6.82
C GLY A 223 -7.97 19.29 5.50
N VAL A 224 -8.58 18.11 5.36
CA VAL A 224 -9.46 17.71 4.25
C VAL A 224 -10.85 17.31 4.76
N SER A 225 -11.86 17.43 3.91
CA SER A 225 -13.23 17.00 4.18
C SER A 225 -13.66 15.93 3.18
N ILE A 226 -14.04 14.75 3.67
CA ILE A 226 -14.51 13.64 2.83
C ILE A 226 -15.92 13.26 3.30
N SER A 227 -16.92 13.47 2.45
CA SER A 227 -18.31 13.28 2.84
C SER A 227 -19.26 13.17 1.66
N THR A 228 -20.41 12.59 1.92
CA THR A 228 -21.60 12.68 1.06
C THR A 228 -22.68 13.43 1.84
N LYS A 229 -23.20 14.52 1.28
CA LYS A 229 -24.29 15.32 1.86
C LYS A 229 -25.31 15.65 0.77
N GLY A 230 -26.38 14.86 0.72
CA GLY A 230 -27.38 14.92 -0.34
C GLY A 230 -26.78 14.59 -1.70
N ALA A 231 -26.85 15.56 -2.63
CA ALA A 231 -26.25 15.47 -3.96
C ALA A 231 -24.75 15.84 -3.99
N THR A 232 -24.24 16.47 -2.94
CA THR A 232 -22.86 16.94 -2.88
C THR A 232 -21.95 15.85 -2.34
N GLN A 233 -20.88 15.55 -3.07
CA GLN A 233 -19.84 14.62 -2.65
C GLN A 233 -18.51 15.34 -2.59
N LYS A 234 -17.79 15.17 -1.48
CA LYS A 234 -16.39 15.56 -1.35
C LYS A 234 -15.52 14.32 -1.33
N ARG A 235 -14.60 14.21 -2.28
CA ARG A 235 -13.72 13.06 -2.48
C ARG A 235 -12.26 13.50 -2.36
N LEU A 236 -11.43 12.61 -1.83
CA LEU A 236 -9.98 12.82 -1.78
C LEU A 236 -9.30 11.90 -2.79
N LYS A 237 -8.54 12.50 -3.72
CA LYS A 237 -7.65 11.79 -4.65
C LYS A 237 -6.21 11.94 -4.19
N ILE A 238 -5.41 10.88 -4.35
CA ILE A 238 -4.05 10.76 -3.80
C ILE A 238 -3.12 10.17 -4.85
N SER A 239 -1.95 10.77 -5.05
CA SER A 239 -0.92 10.25 -5.95
C SER A 239 -0.18 9.03 -5.39
N LEU A 240 0.64 8.42 -6.24
CA LEU A 240 1.75 7.57 -5.81
C LEU A 240 2.68 8.33 -4.84
N PRO A 241 3.37 7.64 -3.91
CA PRO A 241 4.30 8.28 -2.99
C PRO A 241 5.61 8.67 -3.70
N SER A 242 6.14 9.84 -3.35
CA SER A 242 7.51 10.25 -3.65
C SER A 242 8.34 10.32 -2.38
N PHE A 243 9.66 10.21 -2.51
CA PHE A 243 10.60 10.37 -1.39
C PHE A 243 11.74 11.29 -1.79
N ASP A 244 11.98 12.34 -1.00
CA ASP A 244 12.99 13.36 -1.26
C ASP A 244 14.30 13.17 -0.48
N GLY A 245 14.41 12.07 0.26
CA GLY A 245 15.51 11.79 1.19
C GLY A 245 15.13 11.97 2.66
N ASN A 246 14.12 12.77 2.98
CA ASN A 246 13.72 13.09 4.36
C ASN A 246 12.23 12.87 4.64
N GLN A 247 11.38 13.09 3.65
CA GLN A 247 9.93 13.06 3.77
C GLN A 247 9.31 12.24 2.63
N TYR A 248 8.22 11.55 2.96
CA TYR A 248 7.31 10.99 1.97
C TYR A 248 6.35 12.09 1.54
N VAL A 249 6.20 12.28 0.23
CA VAL A 249 5.38 13.34 -0.36
C VAL A 249 4.27 12.73 -1.18
N PHE A 250 3.04 13.15 -0.90
CA PHE A 250 1.83 12.79 -1.64
C PHE A 250 1.17 14.05 -2.16
N PHE A 251 0.81 14.05 -3.43
CA PHE A 251 -0.04 15.07 -4.02
C PHE A 251 -1.49 14.67 -3.84
N LEU A 252 -2.31 15.63 -3.43
CA LEU A 252 -3.68 15.41 -3.01
C LEU A 252 -4.61 16.38 -3.75
N SER A 253 -5.84 15.93 -3.98
CA SER A 253 -6.92 16.74 -4.54
C SER A 253 -8.19 16.50 -3.74
N GLU A 254 -8.71 17.55 -3.14
CA GLU A 254 -10.06 17.54 -2.57
C GLU A 254 -11.04 17.99 -3.66
N GLN A 255 -11.70 17.02 -4.29
CA GLN A 255 -12.68 17.23 -5.35
C GLN A 255 -14.08 17.37 -4.75
N THR A 256 -14.83 18.37 -5.21
CA THR A 256 -16.25 18.52 -4.93
C THR A 256 -17.07 18.22 -6.19
N ASP A 257 -17.97 17.26 -6.08
CA ASP A 257 -18.92 16.87 -7.11
C ASP A 257 -20.35 17.20 -6.66
N LEU A 258 -21.18 17.61 -7.61
CA LEU A 258 -22.61 17.78 -7.42
C LEU A 258 -23.35 16.83 -8.36
N SER A 259 -24.07 15.86 -7.79
CA SER A 259 -24.74 14.79 -8.54
C SER A 259 -23.79 14.03 -9.46
N GLY A 260 -22.55 13.81 -9.02
CA GLY A 260 -21.49 13.15 -9.80
C GLY A 260 -20.82 14.04 -10.85
N ILE A 261 -21.19 15.32 -10.95
CA ILE A 261 -20.57 16.28 -11.88
C ILE A 261 -19.54 17.12 -11.13
N TYR A 262 -18.30 17.09 -11.62
CA TYR A 262 -17.20 17.93 -11.13
C TYR A 262 -17.61 19.40 -11.01
N GLN A 263 -17.35 20.00 -9.85
CA GLN A 263 -17.55 21.43 -9.60
C GLN A 263 -16.22 22.14 -9.39
N SER A 264 -15.41 21.64 -8.46
CA SER A 264 -14.17 22.28 -8.05
C SER A 264 -13.18 21.29 -7.45
N ASN A 265 -11.92 21.72 -7.38
CA ASN A 265 -10.82 20.98 -6.79
C ASN A 265 -9.96 21.93 -5.95
N LYS A 266 -9.53 21.46 -4.79
CA LYS A 266 -8.48 22.09 -4.01
C LYS A 266 -7.22 21.23 -4.10
N ASP A 267 -6.18 21.81 -4.66
CA ASP A 267 -4.87 21.16 -4.82
C ASP A 267 -4.08 21.25 -3.53
N LEU A 268 -3.56 20.10 -3.11
CA LEU A 268 -3.01 19.88 -1.79
C LEU A 268 -1.74 19.06 -1.87
N VAL A 269 -0.91 19.17 -0.84
CA VAL A 269 0.24 18.30 -0.63
C VAL A 269 0.27 17.82 0.81
N LEU A 270 0.62 16.55 1.00
CA LEU A 270 0.88 15.94 2.29
C LEU A 270 2.34 15.54 2.36
N ARG A 271 3.05 16.02 3.39
CA ARG A 271 4.46 15.73 3.61
C ARG A 271 4.63 15.02 4.94
N VAL A 272 4.95 13.74 4.89
CA VAL A 272 5.09 12.89 6.08
C VAL A 272 6.58 12.71 6.39
N PRO A 273 7.07 13.16 7.55
CA PRO A 273 8.45 12.90 7.96
C PRO A 273 8.75 11.40 8.05
N ALA A 274 9.83 10.94 7.42
CA ALA A 274 10.14 9.51 7.34
C ALA A 274 10.75 8.96 8.63
N PHE A 275 11.58 9.75 9.33
CA PHE A 275 12.31 9.31 10.53
C PHE A 275 11.52 9.46 11.84
N PHE A 276 10.53 10.36 11.86
CA PHE A 276 9.68 10.63 13.01
C PHE A 276 8.25 10.83 12.54
N THR A 277 7.66 9.74 12.05
CA THR A 277 6.31 9.75 11.48
C THR A 277 5.28 10.01 12.58
N PRO A 278 4.53 11.13 12.54
CA PRO A 278 3.50 11.42 13.53
C PRO A 278 2.21 10.62 13.24
N SER A 279 1.32 10.53 14.23
CA SER A 279 0.01 9.86 14.08
C SER A 279 -0.98 10.63 13.21
N SER A 280 -0.71 11.92 12.95
CA SER A 280 -1.51 12.76 12.06
C SER A 280 -0.64 13.82 11.39
N VAL A 281 -0.97 14.17 10.15
CA VAL A 281 -0.31 15.23 9.38
C VAL A 281 -1.38 16.07 8.69
N ALA A 282 -1.26 17.39 8.82
CA ALA A 282 -2.11 18.33 8.11
C ALA A 282 -1.64 18.51 6.67
N VAL A 283 -2.60 18.58 5.74
CA VAL A 283 -2.31 18.94 4.34
C VAL A 283 -1.98 20.43 4.22
N GLU A 284 -1.19 20.75 3.21
CA GLU A 284 -0.85 22.11 2.83
C GLU A 284 -1.45 22.44 1.47
N ALA A 285 -1.86 23.70 1.28
CA ALA A 285 -2.34 24.15 -0.03
C ALA A 285 -1.18 24.17 -1.03
N LEU A 286 -1.38 23.54 -2.19
CA LEU A 286 -0.39 23.53 -3.25
C LEU A 286 -0.63 24.70 -4.20
N GLY A 287 0.35 25.60 -4.31
CA GLY A 287 0.31 26.68 -5.28
C GLY A 287 0.56 26.17 -6.70
N LEU A 288 -0.51 25.99 -7.47
CA LEU A 288 -0.44 25.73 -8.91
C LEU A 288 -0.82 26.99 -9.71
N PRO A 289 -0.38 27.11 -10.98
CA PRO A 289 -0.87 28.16 -11.87
C PRO A 289 -2.40 28.17 -11.97
N THR A 290 -3.00 29.33 -12.22
CA THR A 290 -4.46 29.48 -12.30
C THR A 290 -5.10 28.46 -13.25
N ASN A 291 -6.18 27.81 -12.80
CA ASN A 291 -6.94 26.76 -13.51
C ASN A 291 -6.21 25.42 -13.70
N TYR A 292 -5.03 25.23 -13.11
CA TYR A 292 -4.39 23.92 -13.04
C TYR A 292 -4.97 23.17 -11.85
N HIS A 293 -5.33 21.91 -12.05
CA HIS A 293 -5.86 21.04 -11.00
C HIS A 293 -5.17 19.68 -11.03
N LEU A 294 -4.75 19.18 -9.87
CA LEU A 294 -4.22 17.83 -9.71
C LEU A 294 -5.33 16.81 -9.97
N PHE A 295 -4.99 15.79 -10.74
CA PHE A 295 -5.89 14.70 -11.16
C PHE A 295 -7.09 15.21 -11.96
N THR A 296 -7.68 14.32 -12.76
CA THR A 296 -8.89 14.63 -13.54
C THR A 296 -10.11 14.01 -12.88
N GLN A 297 -11.29 14.06 -13.51
CA GLN A 297 -12.46 13.29 -13.07
C GLN A 297 -12.19 11.79 -12.99
N ASP A 298 -11.20 11.26 -13.70
CA ASP A 298 -10.87 9.84 -13.67
C ASP A 298 -10.29 9.41 -12.30
N ASP A 299 -10.68 8.25 -11.80
CA ASP A 299 -10.26 7.71 -10.51
C ASP A 299 -8.92 6.93 -10.60
N ARG A 300 -8.28 6.91 -11.77
CA ARG A 300 -6.98 6.27 -12.04
C ARG A 300 -5.76 7.06 -11.55
N ASN A 301 -5.71 7.40 -10.26
CA ASN A 301 -4.60 8.19 -9.71
C ASN A 301 -3.22 7.52 -9.87
N TRP A 302 -3.18 6.18 -9.92
CA TRP A 302 -1.97 5.38 -10.11
C TRP A 302 -1.31 5.56 -11.49
N LEU A 303 -2.07 6.04 -12.49
CA LEU A 303 -1.53 6.29 -13.82
C LEU A 303 -0.63 7.52 -13.86
N TYR A 304 -0.86 8.49 -12.96
CA TYR A 304 -0.18 9.77 -12.98
C TYR A 304 1.11 9.73 -12.14
N PRO A 305 2.28 9.97 -12.74
CA PRO A 305 3.55 9.90 -12.03
C PRO A 305 3.63 11.03 -10.99
N ALA A 306 4.05 10.65 -9.79
CA ALA A 306 4.57 11.55 -8.77
C ALA A 306 5.99 11.10 -8.48
N LEU A 307 6.98 11.90 -8.90
CA LEU A 307 8.39 11.53 -8.83
C LEU A 307 9.20 12.65 -8.19
N TYR A 308 10.11 12.29 -7.29
CA TYR A 308 11.18 13.20 -6.90
C TYR A 308 12.24 13.23 -8.00
N ALA A 309 12.38 14.38 -8.65
CA ALA A 309 13.29 14.55 -9.78
C ALA A 309 14.73 14.89 -9.34
N GLY A 310 14.94 15.21 -8.07
CA GLY A 310 16.21 15.73 -7.55
C GLY A 310 16.16 17.25 -7.32
N SER A 311 17.17 17.78 -6.62
CA SER A 311 17.33 19.22 -6.35
C SER A 311 16.08 19.89 -5.74
N GLY A 312 15.32 19.17 -4.92
CA GLY A 312 14.10 19.69 -4.28
C GLY A 312 12.90 19.85 -5.21
N ARG A 313 12.95 19.28 -6.43
CA ARG A 313 11.88 19.35 -7.42
C ARG A 313 11.13 18.02 -7.51
N PHE A 314 9.82 18.12 -7.64
CA PHE A 314 8.91 17.01 -7.85
C PHE A 314 8.19 17.17 -9.18
N LEU A 315 8.02 16.06 -9.89
CA LEU A 315 7.10 15.99 -11.00
C LEU A 315 5.70 15.69 -10.46
N ALA A 316 4.73 16.49 -10.86
CA ALA A 316 3.31 16.16 -10.78
C ALA A 316 2.67 16.36 -12.17
N THR A 317 1.48 15.80 -12.38
CA THR A 317 0.78 15.90 -13.67
C THR A 317 -0.60 16.55 -13.53
N PRO A 318 -0.67 17.86 -13.22
CA PRO A 318 -1.93 18.57 -13.19
C PRO A 318 -2.60 18.61 -14.57
N TYR A 319 -3.88 18.95 -14.56
CA TYR A 319 -4.72 19.10 -15.72
C TYR A 319 -5.10 20.56 -15.92
N PHE A 320 -5.11 21.00 -17.17
CA PHE A 320 -5.53 22.33 -17.57
C PHE A 320 -6.41 22.24 -18.83
N SER A 321 -7.66 22.67 -18.71
CA SER A 321 -8.57 22.90 -19.85
C SER A 321 -8.72 21.75 -20.87
N SER A 322 -8.57 20.48 -20.50
CA SER A 322 -8.48 19.44 -21.56
C SER A 322 -7.31 18.48 -21.47
N GLN A 323 -6.23 19.00 -20.90
CA GLN A 323 -4.90 18.55 -21.24
C GLN A 323 -4.09 18.32 -19.98
N TYR A 324 -3.36 17.22 -19.99
CA TYR A 324 -2.36 16.95 -18.97
C TYR A 324 -1.17 17.89 -19.17
N ARG A 325 -0.74 18.51 -18.07
CA ARG A 325 0.35 19.48 -17.97
C ARG A 325 1.39 19.01 -16.96
N PRO A 326 2.18 17.96 -17.25
CA PRO A 326 3.33 17.58 -16.44
C PRO A 326 4.14 18.81 -16.04
N THR A 327 4.33 19.00 -14.74
CA THR A 327 4.86 20.24 -14.17
C THR A 327 5.89 19.89 -13.10
N LEU A 328 7.05 20.55 -13.14
CA LEU A 328 8.01 20.52 -12.04
C LEU A 328 7.60 21.53 -10.97
N ILE A 329 7.42 21.03 -9.77
CA ILE A 329 7.01 21.76 -8.58
C ILE A 329 8.19 21.77 -7.59
N SER A 330 8.44 22.92 -6.97
CA SER A 330 9.36 23.04 -5.83
C SER A 330 8.61 23.69 -4.68
N PHE A 331 8.66 23.08 -3.49
CA PHE A 331 8.02 23.67 -2.30
C PHE A 331 8.74 24.91 -1.78
N ASN A 332 9.98 25.13 -2.22
CA ASN A 332 10.81 26.28 -1.82
C ASN A 332 10.73 27.44 -2.84
N SER A 333 9.94 27.30 -3.90
CA SER A 333 9.77 28.35 -4.92
C SER A 333 8.32 28.51 -5.32
N ALA A 334 7.91 29.76 -5.56
CA ALA A 334 6.61 30.07 -6.16
C ALA A 334 6.56 29.78 -7.68
N THR A 335 7.71 29.52 -8.31
CA THR A 335 7.80 29.26 -9.75
C THR A 335 7.73 27.76 -10.02
N THR A 336 6.75 27.34 -10.80
CA THR A 336 6.68 25.99 -11.38
C THR A 336 7.21 26.00 -12.82
N SER A 337 7.54 24.83 -13.36
CA SER A 337 7.96 24.71 -14.77
C SER A 337 7.04 23.76 -15.51
N ASP A 338 6.19 24.28 -16.39
CA ASP A 338 5.36 23.47 -17.31
C ASP A 338 6.27 22.76 -18.32
N LEU A 339 6.25 21.44 -18.28
CA LEU A 339 7.09 20.61 -19.15
C LEU A 339 6.58 20.55 -20.59
N ASN A 340 5.32 20.87 -20.84
CA ASN A 340 4.80 20.94 -22.20
C ASN A 340 5.40 22.13 -22.95
N LEU A 341 5.27 23.34 -22.38
CA LEU A 341 5.71 24.58 -23.05
C LEU A 341 7.23 24.79 -22.98
N GLY A 342 7.87 24.38 -21.88
CA GLY A 342 9.31 24.58 -21.70
C GLY A 342 10.18 23.51 -22.33
N PHE A 343 9.67 22.28 -22.45
CA PHE A 343 10.48 21.10 -22.75
C PHE A 343 9.87 20.16 -23.81
N ASN A 344 8.71 20.49 -24.35
CA ASN A 344 7.95 19.68 -25.31
C ASN A 344 7.61 18.27 -24.79
N CYS A 345 7.39 18.12 -23.48
CA CYS A 345 6.94 16.87 -22.85
C CYS A 345 5.40 16.72 -22.89
N SER A 346 4.77 16.84 -24.06
CA SER A 346 3.30 16.80 -24.15
C SER A 346 2.73 15.39 -23.92
N VAL A 347 1.57 15.30 -23.26
CA VAL A 347 0.85 14.03 -23.08
C VAL A 347 -0.45 14.02 -23.87
N SER A 348 -0.46 13.32 -25.02
CA SER A 348 -1.67 13.09 -25.82
C SER A 348 -2.40 11.78 -25.45
N ASN A 349 -1.66 10.72 -25.14
CA ASN A 349 -2.19 9.44 -24.63
C ASN A 349 -1.59 9.15 -23.24
N PRO A 350 -2.38 9.25 -22.15
CA PRO A 350 -1.89 9.00 -20.80
C PRO A 350 -1.38 7.57 -20.58
N GLU A 351 -2.04 6.57 -21.17
CA GLU A 351 -1.70 5.15 -21.02
C GLU A 351 -0.39 4.78 -21.72
N LEU A 352 0.02 5.59 -22.70
CA LEU A 352 1.31 5.50 -23.39
C LEU A 352 2.39 6.31 -22.64
N HIS A 353 2.11 7.58 -22.34
CA HIS A 353 3.12 8.55 -21.94
C HIS A 353 3.40 8.60 -20.45
N MET A 354 2.37 8.45 -19.59
CA MET A 354 2.53 8.72 -18.15
C MET A 354 3.53 7.76 -17.49
N LEU A 355 3.47 6.48 -17.85
CA LEU A 355 4.43 5.46 -17.38
C LEU A 355 5.86 5.70 -17.89
N GLY A 356 6.02 6.49 -18.96
CA GLY A 356 7.32 6.81 -19.54
C GLY A 356 8.04 7.96 -18.84
N TYR A 357 7.37 8.69 -17.94
CA TYR A 357 8.07 9.63 -17.08
C TYR A 357 8.91 8.84 -16.07
N GLN A 358 10.22 8.96 -16.19
CA GLN A 358 11.17 8.22 -15.38
C GLN A 358 12.31 9.13 -14.95
N VAL A 359 12.87 8.89 -13.77
CA VAL A 359 14.08 9.56 -13.30
C VAL A 359 15.25 8.59 -13.45
N PHE A 360 16.28 9.01 -14.16
CA PHE A 360 17.52 8.27 -14.33
C PHE A 360 18.68 9.06 -13.74
N ASN A 361 19.48 8.42 -12.89
CA ASN A 361 20.68 9.02 -12.32
C ASN A 361 21.91 8.49 -13.05
N ALA A 362 22.64 9.37 -13.73
CA ALA A 362 23.90 9.05 -14.38
C ALA A 362 25.02 9.90 -13.74
N ASN A 363 26.05 9.25 -13.20
CA ASN A 363 27.21 9.92 -12.60
C ASN A 363 26.84 11.00 -11.55
N GLY A 364 25.83 10.75 -10.72
CA GLY A 364 25.36 11.69 -9.70
C GLY A 364 24.48 12.83 -10.21
N VAL A 365 24.15 12.86 -11.50
CA VAL A 365 23.23 13.83 -12.10
C VAL A 365 21.87 13.18 -12.36
N SER A 366 20.81 13.81 -11.84
CA SER A 366 19.43 13.37 -12.06
C SER A 366 18.88 13.91 -13.38
N TYR A 367 18.35 13.01 -14.20
CA TYR A 367 17.72 13.31 -15.46
C TYR A 367 16.25 12.87 -15.42
N LEU A 368 15.33 13.78 -15.71
CA LEU A 368 13.93 13.45 -15.92
C LEU A 368 13.71 13.15 -17.40
N GLN A 369 13.26 11.94 -17.69
CA GLN A 369 12.92 11.47 -19.02
C GLN A 369 11.43 11.65 -19.25
N CYS A 370 11.04 12.13 -20.44
CA CYS A 370 9.65 12.14 -20.88
C CYS A 370 9.57 11.61 -22.32
N PRO A 371 8.62 10.70 -22.61
CA PRO A 371 8.46 10.14 -23.95
C PRO A 371 7.93 11.20 -24.91
N ASN A 372 8.43 11.17 -26.15
CA ASN A 372 8.02 12.12 -27.21
C ASN A 372 7.34 11.42 -28.40
N SER A 373 7.14 10.11 -28.33
CA SER A 373 6.54 9.29 -29.38
C SER A 373 5.04 9.16 -29.21
N ILE A 374 4.29 9.27 -30.31
CA ILE A 374 2.83 9.10 -30.30
C ILE A 374 2.35 7.64 -30.38
N SER A 375 3.25 6.69 -30.66
CA SER A 375 2.94 5.25 -30.75
C SER A 375 4.19 4.38 -30.56
N TYR A 376 3.97 3.12 -30.18
CA TYR A 376 4.97 2.04 -30.27
C TYR A 376 4.95 1.40 -31.67
N GLY A 377 5.93 0.54 -31.97
CA GLY A 377 6.08 -0.08 -33.30
C GLY A 377 7.20 0.50 -34.17
N SER A 378 8.09 1.31 -33.59
CA SER A 378 9.27 1.88 -34.25
C SER A 378 10.55 1.21 -33.72
N ALA A 379 11.56 1.06 -34.58
CA ALA A 379 12.88 0.61 -34.16
C ALA A 379 13.56 1.60 -33.20
N THR A 380 13.29 2.89 -33.38
CA THR A 380 13.85 3.95 -32.54
C THR A 380 12.77 4.69 -31.75
N LEU A 381 13.05 5.01 -30.49
CA LEU A 381 12.15 5.70 -29.57
C LEU A 381 12.85 6.92 -28.94
N PRO A 382 12.48 8.15 -29.34
CA PRO A 382 13.09 9.37 -28.80
C PRO A 382 12.47 9.77 -27.45
N PHE A 383 13.32 10.03 -26.47
CA PHE A 383 12.99 10.60 -25.17
C PHE A 383 13.61 11.98 -25.01
N ARG A 384 12.80 12.94 -24.61
CA ARG A 384 13.31 14.20 -24.09
C ARG A 384 13.83 13.94 -22.68
N THR A 385 15.02 14.45 -22.40
CA THR A 385 15.74 14.21 -21.15
C THR A 385 16.16 15.56 -20.59
N ILE A 386 15.66 15.90 -19.41
CA ILE A 386 15.88 17.18 -18.75
C ILE A 386 16.86 16.95 -17.61
N ARG A 387 18.02 17.60 -17.65
CA ARG A 387 18.97 17.60 -16.54
C ARG A 387 18.43 18.50 -15.42
N ILE A 388 18.15 17.94 -14.25
CA ILE A 388 17.35 18.63 -13.24
C ILE A 388 18.07 19.79 -12.55
N SER A 389 19.40 19.74 -12.46
CA SER A 389 20.21 20.77 -11.78
C SER A 389 20.12 22.14 -12.46
N ASP A 390 20.05 22.18 -13.80
CA ASP A 390 20.05 23.41 -14.59
C ASP A 390 18.92 23.48 -15.62
N LEU A 391 18.03 22.48 -15.62
CA LEU A 391 16.93 22.32 -16.56
C LEU A 391 17.40 22.34 -18.03
N ALA A 392 18.60 21.83 -18.33
CA ALA A 392 19.03 21.68 -19.71
C ALA A 392 18.29 20.52 -20.40
N LEU A 393 17.81 20.75 -21.62
CA LEU A 393 17.09 19.75 -22.41
C LEU A 393 18.03 19.06 -23.41
N ASN A 394 18.02 17.73 -23.39
CA ASN A 394 18.63 16.86 -24.40
C ASN A 394 17.59 15.89 -24.97
N THR A 395 17.90 15.23 -26.08
CA THR A 395 17.07 14.17 -26.67
C THR A 395 17.86 12.89 -26.80
N ILE A 396 17.51 11.87 -26.02
CA ILE A 396 18.13 10.55 -26.11
C ILE A 396 17.25 9.69 -27.02
N THR A 397 17.84 9.05 -28.03
CA THR A 397 17.12 8.10 -28.88
C THR A 397 17.50 6.70 -28.49
N PHE A 398 16.52 5.87 -28.10
CA PHE A 398 16.73 4.45 -27.87
C PHE A 398 16.50 3.67 -29.15
N ASP A 399 17.39 2.73 -29.47
CA ASP A 399 17.36 1.98 -30.72
C ASP A 399 17.35 0.47 -30.46
N ALA A 400 16.31 -0.22 -30.89
CA ALA A 400 16.18 -1.67 -30.83
C ALA A 400 16.71 -2.39 -32.10
N GLY A 401 17.40 -1.66 -32.99
CA GLY A 401 17.99 -2.16 -34.21
C GLY A 401 16.93 -2.53 -35.24
N VAL A 402 16.82 -3.82 -35.56
CA VAL A 402 15.80 -4.33 -36.50
C VAL A 402 14.46 -4.65 -35.83
N SER A 403 14.41 -4.63 -34.50
CA SER A 403 13.20 -4.93 -33.72
C SER A 403 12.42 -3.65 -33.39
N GLN A 404 11.11 -3.76 -33.21
CA GLN A 404 10.27 -2.64 -32.80
C GLN A 404 10.20 -2.53 -31.28
N ILE A 405 10.28 -1.31 -30.73
CA ILE A 405 10.09 -1.05 -29.29
C ILE A 405 8.60 -1.03 -28.97
N GLU A 406 8.22 -1.74 -27.89
CA GLU A 406 6.83 -2.05 -27.52
C GLU A 406 6.50 -1.66 -26.06
N SER A 407 7.44 -1.01 -25.38
CA SER A 407 7.22 -0.39 -24.08
C SER A 407 8.04 0.88 -23.91
N ASN A 408 7.70 1.68 -22.90
CA ASN A 408 8.59 2.73 -22.42
C ASN A 408 9.93 2.13 -21.95
N ILE A 409 10.96 2.97 -21.86
CA ILE A 409 12.21 2.62 -21.22
C ILE A 409 12.07 2.86 -19.71
N PHE A 410 12.11 1.79 -18.92
CA PHE A 410 12.03 1.86 -17.46
C PHE A 410 13.43 1.99 -16.87
N SER A 411 13.62 2.98 -16.01
CA SER A 411 14.81 3.15 -15.18
C SER A 411 14.63 2.37 -13.88
N TYR A 412 15.44 1.34 -13.65
CA TYR A 412 15.35 0.52 -12.45
C TYR A 412 16.73 0.03 -11.98
N LYS A 413 17.06 0.27 -10.71
CA LYS A 413 18.37 -0.07 -10.10
C LYS A 413 19.60 0.30 -10.95
N GLY A 414 19.54 1.44 -11.63
CA GLY A 414 20.63 1.92 -12.49
C GLY A 414 20.74 1.23 -13.87
N GLN A 415 19.78 0.38 -14.21
CA GLN A 415 19.62 -0.22 -15.54
C GLN A 415 18.43 0.41 -16.26
N LEU A 416 18.43 0.26 -17.58
CA LEU A 416 17.38 0.74 -18.48
C LEU A 416 16.80 -0.47 -19.21
N ILE A 417 15.50 -0.70 -19.08
CA ILE A 417 14.85 -1.94 -19.50
C ILE A 417 13.64 -1.61 -20.36
N ALA A 418 13.44 -2.35 -21.45
CA ALA A 418 12.23 -2.28 -22.26
C ALA A 418 11.93 -3.61 -22.94
N LEU A 419 10.75 -3.69 -23.54
CA LEU A 419 10.35 -4.77 -24.44
C LEU A 419 10.56 -4.33 -25.89
N ALA A 420 11.13 -5.22 -26.70
CA ALA A 420 11.24 -5.03 -28.14
C ALA A 420 11.04 -6.35 -28.90
N GLY A 421 10.54 -6.26 -30.12
CA GLY A 421 10.31 -7.40 -31.02
C GLY A 421 9.08 -7.20 -31.91
N GLY A 422 8.90 -8.08 -32.88
CA GLY A 422 7.71 -8.12 -33.76
C GLY A 422 6.77 -9.29 -33.46
N GLY A 423 6.84 -9.84 -32.25
CA GLY A 423 6.17 -11.09 -31.85
C GLY A 423 7.06 -12.33 -32.11
N PRO A 424 7.59 -13.00 -31.06
CA PRO A 424 7.47 -12.66 -29.64
C PRO A 424 8.21 -11.36 -29.28
N TYR A 425 7.71 -10.66 -28.26
CA TYR A 425 8.34 -9.49 -27.66
C TYR A 425 9.30 -9.93 -26.56
N ASN A 426 10.57 -9.56 -26.68
CA ASN A 426 11.61 -9.96 -25.74
C ASN A 426 12.05 -8.78 -24.87
N GLY A 427 12.51 -9.08 -23.66
CA GLY A 427 13.15 -8.09 -22.81
C GLY A 427 14.56 -7.75 -23.27
N TYR A 428 14.90 -6.47 -23.22
CA TYR A 428 16.24 -5.95 -23.47
C TYR A 428 16.66 -4.95 -22.40
N THR A 429 17.97 -4.88 -22.18
CA THR A 429 18.61 -3.82 -21.41
C THR A 429 19.32 -2.85 -22.35
N PHE A 430 19.50 -1.60 -21.92
CA PHE A 430 20.24 -0.58 -22.65
C PHE A 430 21.49 -0.14 -21.86
N PRO A 431 22.61 0.16 -22.54
CA PRO A 431 23.80 0.70 -21.89
C PRO A 431 23.56 2.14 -21.40
N THR A 432 24.20 2.50 -20.29
CA THR A 432 23.95 3.77 -19.58
C THR A 432 25.02 4.84 -19.82
N GLY A 433 26.15 4.48 -20.45
CA GLY A 433 27.34 5.33 -20.54
C GLY A 433 27.19 6.60 -21.40
N SER A 434 26.19 6.65 -22.31
CA SER A 434 26.09 7.72 -23.31
C SER A 434 25.24 8.93 -22.88
N TYR A 435 24.66 8.92 -21.68
CA TYR A 435 23.70 9.95 -21.21
C TYR A 435 24.26 11.37 -21.13
N THR A 436 25.58 11.51 -21.07
CA THR A 436 26.26 12.82 -20.98
C THR A 436 26.46 13.49 -22.33
N SER A 437 26.22 12.78 -23.44
CA SER A 437 26.37 13.32 -24.79
C SER A 437 25.18 14.21 -25.17
N THR A 438 25.41 15.16 -26.07
CA THR A 438 24.35 16.00 -26.62
C THR A 438 23.63 15.22 -27.72
N ASN A 439 22.44 14.71 -27.41
CA ASN A 439 21.58 13.91 -28.28
C ASN A 439 22.11 12.51 -28.71
N PRO A 440 22.42 11.61 -27.77
CA PRO A 440 22.93 10.29 -28.09
C PRO A 440 21.85 9.36 -28.65
N THR A 441 22.29 8.40 -29.49
CA THR A 441 21.53 7.18 -29.77
C THR A 441 22.11 6.04 -28.94
N ILE A 442 21.25 5.35 -28.18
CA ILE A 442 21.59 4.23 -27.31
C ILE A 442 20.95 2.97 -27.89
N ALA A 443 21.78 2.12 -28.49
CA ALA A 443 21.33 0.82 -28.99
C ALA A 443 21.12 -0.18 -27.83
N VAL A 444 20.15 -1.08 -27.96
CA VAL A 444 19.95 -2.21 -27.06
C VAL A 444 21.23 -3.03 -26.90
N ASN A 445 21.41 -3.65 -25.73
CA ASN A 445 22.43 -4.69 -25.57
C ASN A 445 22.10 -5.88 -26.48
N SER A 446 23.14 -6.54 -26.98
CA SER A 446 23.01 -7.64 -27.96
C SER A 446 22.29 -8.87 -27.40
N THR A 447 22.30 -9.06 -26.08
CA THR A 447 21.66 -10.19 -25.42
C THR A 447 20.28 -9.80 -24.90
N THR A 448 19.26 -10.59 -25.25
CA THR A 448 17.94 -10.54 -24.62
C THR A 448 18.02 -11.01 -23.17
N ILE A 449 17.04 -10.58 -22.37
CA ILE A 449 16.76 -11.15 -21.06
C ILE A 449 16.18 -12.55 -21.30
N ALA A 450 16.95 -13.60 -21.01
CA ALA A 450 16.55 -14.97 -21.30
C ALA A 450 15.24 -15.34 -20.56
N GLY A 451 14.31 -16.01 -21.24
CA GLY A 451 13.03 -16.42 -20.64
C GLY A 451 11.95 -15.33 -20.55
N LEU A 452 12.31 -14.05 -20.74
CA LEU A 452 11.34 -12.97 -20.92
C LEU A 452 10.90 -12.87 -22.38
N SER A 453 9.90 -13.68 -22.75
CA SER A 453 9.30 -13.70 -24.10
C SER A 453 7.79 -13.67 -24.00
N PHE A 454 7.17 -12.63 -24.56
CA PHE A 454 5.75 -12.35 -24.44
C PHE A 454 5.07 -12.33 -25.80
N SER A 455 3.94 -13.01 -25.94
CA SER A 455 3.12 -13.00 -27.16
C SER A 455 1.66 -12.84 -26.75
N LEU A 456 1.20 -11.59 -26.66
CA LEU A 456 -0.19 -11.30 -26.36
C LEU A 456 -0.71 -10.28 -27.35
N THR A 457 -1.87 -10.56 -27.93
CA THR A 457 -2.55 -9.66 -28.85
C THR A 457 -3.01 -8.43 -28.07
N LEU A 458 -2.56 -7.24 -28.47
CA LEU A 458 -3.07 -6.00 -27.90
C LEU A 458 -4.43 -5.69 -28.47
N THR A 459 -5.29 -5.12 -27.63
CA THR A 459 -6.50 -4.40 -28.08
C THR A 459 -6.29 -2.88 -28.10
N ASP A 460 -5.14 -2.38 -27.62
CA ASP A 460 -4.84 -0.94 -27.50
C ASP A 460 -3.40 -0.54 -27.92
N THR A 461 -3.08 0.75 -27.84
CA THR A 461 -1.76 1.34 -28.16
C THR A 461 -0.89 1.60 -26.91
N SER A 462 -1.13 0.92 -25.79
CA SER A 462 -0.44 1.20 -24.52
C SER A 462 0.94 0.53 -24.38
N SER A 463 1.78 0.98 -23.43
CA SER A 463 3.07 0.34 -23.11
C SER A 463 2.85 -1.05 -22.51
N ARG A 464 3.40 -2.13 -23.08
CA ARG A 464 3.16 -3.50 -22.57
C ARG A 464 3.73 -3.75 -21.17
N LEU A 465 4.97 -3.31 -20.95
CA LEU A 465 5.58 -3.27 -19.62
C LEU A 465 4.95 -2.11 -18.85
N LYS A 466 4.33 -2.43 -17.70
CA LYS A 466 3.60 -1.46 -16.88
C LYS A 466 4.42 -0.96 -15.71
N SER A 467 5.18 -1.85 -15.08
CA SER A 467 6.07 -1.49 -13.98
C SER A 467 7.13 -2.56 -13.75
N ILE A 468 8.21 -2.15 -13.09
CA ILE A 468 9.22 -3.04 -12.52
C ILE A 468 9.21 -2.81 -11.01
N LYS A 469 9.01 -3.87 -10.23
CA LYS A 469 8.96 -3.85 -8.77
C LYS A 469 9.96 -4.84 -8.23
N GLY A 470 10.58 -4.56 -7.11
CA GLY A 470 11.56 -5.49 -6.56
C GLY A 470 12.10 -5.02 -5.24
N SER A 471 12.61 -5.97 -4.48
CA SER A 471 13.24 -5.77 -3.18
C SER A 471 14.38 -6.76 -3.05
N LEU A 472 15.43 -6.36 -2.34
CA LEU A 472 16.69 -7.13 -2.28
C LEU A 472 17.20 -7.42 -3.70
N ASN A 473 17.50 -8.69 -4.02
CA ASN A 473 17.99 -9.13 -5.32
C ASN A 473 16.91 -9.78 -6.21
N THR A 474 15.63 -9.68 -5.83
CA THR A 474 14.53 -10.23 -6.61
C THR A 474 13.72 -9.11 -7.26
N ASP A 475 13.58 -9.19 -8.57
CA ASP A 475 12.94 -8.18 -9.39
C ASP A 475 11.79 -8.78 -10.21
N TYR A 476 10.74 -7.99 -10.40
CA TYR A 476 9.47 -8.40 -10.97
C TYR A 476 9.06 -7.45 -12.07
N MET A 477 8.91 -7.95 -13.28
CA MET A 477 8.43 -7.20 -14.44
C MET A 477 6.96 -7.52 -14.66
N ILE A 478 6.12 -6.49 -14.54
CA ILE A 478 4.66 -6.61 -14.63
C ILE A 478 4.21 -6.14 -16.01
N LEU A 479 3.73 -7.08 -16.82
CA LEU A 479 3.19 -6.84 -18.15
C LEU A 479 1.67 -6.93 -18.10
N ALA A 480 0.98 -6.07 -18.84
CA ALA A 480 -0.47 -6.14 -18.96
C ALA A 480 -0.95 -5.86 -20.38
N SER A 481 -2.09 -6.46 -20.74
CA SER A 481 -2.72 -6.35 -22.05
C SER A 481 -3.34 -4.97 -22.35
N ASN A 482 -3.62 -4.18 -21.31
CA ASN A 482 -4.14 -2.82 -21.47
C ASN A 482 -3.59 -1.84 -20.42
N GLY A 483 -3.57 -0.56 -20.79
CA GLY A 483 -3.01 0.52 -19.96
C GLY A 483 -3.92 1.03 -18.86
N SER A 484 -5.22 0.76 -18.94
CA SER A 484 -6.22 1.18 -17.96
C SER A 484 -6.48 0.18 -16.83
N PHE A 485 -5.97 -1.05 -16.94
CA PHE A 485 -6.30 -2.16 -16.04
C PHE A 485 -7.82 -2.42 -15.93
N SER A 486 -8.56 -2.14 -17.02
CA SER A 486 -9.96 -2.55 -17.16
C SER A 486 -10.03 -3.98 -17.70
N ALA A 487 -10.21 -4.98 -16.83
CA ALA A 487 -10.12 -6.41 -17.17
C ALA A 487 -8.80 -6.81 -17.89
N PRO A 488 -7.62 -6.51 -17.31
CA PRO A 488 -6.34 -6.78 -17.95
C PRO A 488 -5.99 -8.27 -17.90
N THR A 489 -5.29 -8.76 -18.92
CA THR A 489 -4.45 -9.96 -18.77
C THR A 489 -3.10 -9.53 -18.24
N VAL A 490 -2.73 -9.98 -17.04
CA VAL A 490 -1.46 -9.65 -16.39
C VAL A 490 -0.53 -10.85 -16.42
N ILE A 491 0.72 -10.64 -16.84
CA ILE A 491 1.80 -11.63 -16.77
C ILE A 491 2.96 -11.02 -16.00
N ILE A 492 3.51 -11.79 -15.06
CA ILE A 492 4.59 -11.32 -14.19
C ILE A 492 5.80 -12.22 -14.40
N TYR A 493 6.95 -11.61 -14.64
CA TYR A 493 8.23 -12.29 -14.74
C TYR A 493 9.09 -11.94 -13.54
N LYS A 494 9.72 -12.95 -12.94
CA LYS A 494 10.67 -12.84 -11.83
C LYS A 494 12.09 -12.98 -12.37
N SER A 495 12.99 -12.08 -11.98
CA SER A 495 14.43 -12.18 -12.17
C SER A 495 15.13 -12.15 -10.80
N THR A 496 16.25 -12.87 -10.69
CA THR A 496 17.08 -12.91 -9.46
C THR A 496 18.56 -12.62 -9.75
N ASP A 497 18.86 -12.27 -10.99
CA ASP A 497 20.21 -12.18 -11.55
C ASP A 497 20.41 -10.84 -12.29
N SER A 498 19.80 -9.78 -11.78
CA SER A 498 19.88 -8.42 -12.35
C SER A 498 19.46 -8.37 -13.83
N PHE A 499 18.36 -9.05 -14.14
CA PHE A 499 17.77 -9.15 -15.48
C PHE A 499 18.66 -9.82 -16.53
N ALA A 500 19.53 -10.76 -16.12
CA ALA A 500 20.17 -11.64 -17.09
C ALA A 500 19.20 -12.73 -17.59
N SER A 501 18.33 -13.22 -16.71
CA SER A 501 17.23 -14.13 -17.03
C SER A 501 15.98 -13.82 -16.22
N ALA A 502 14.85 -14.34 -16.70
CA ALA A 502 13.58 -14.23 -16.02
C ALA A 502 12.70 -15.47 -16.22
N THR A 503 11.90 -15.77 -15.21
CA THR A 503 10.92 -16.87 -15.22
C THR A 503 9.53 -16.33 -14.94
N THR A 504 8.51 -16.85 -15.61
CA THR A 504 7.12 -16.45 -15.36
C THR A 504 6.66 -16.94 -13.97
N ILE A 505 5.94 -16.09 -13.25
CA ILE A 505 5.28 -16.43 -11.98
C ILE A 505 4.00 -17.22 -12.26
N GLY A 506 3.60 -18.06 -11.31
CA GLY A 506 2.32 -18.77 -11.38
C GLY A 506 1.11 -17.84 -11.54
N ALA A 507 -0.03 -18.41 -11.93
CA ALA A 507 -1.28 -17.67 -12.11
C ALA A 507 -1.68 -16.93 -10.82
N LEU A 508 -2.25 -15.73 -10.97
CA LEU A 508 -2.71 -14.92 -9.85
C LEU A 508 -3.75 -15.68 -9.01
N PRO A 509 -3.69 -15.58 -7.67
CA PRO A 509 -4.69 -16.20 -6.82
C PRO A 509 -6.03 -15.47 -6.95
N MET A 510 -7.09 -16.22 -7.30
CA MET A 510 -8.42 -15.66 -7.59
C MET A 510 -9.46 -15.93 -6.50
N THR A 511 -9.15 -16.75 -5.48
CA THR A 511 -10.12 -17.24 -4.49
C THR A 511 -10.81 -16.11 -3.73
N TYR A 512 -10.05 -15.14 -3.23
CA TYR A 512 -10.60 -13.97 -2.53
C TYR A 512 -10.58 -12.71 -3.40
N PHE A 513 -9.80 -12.69 -4.49
CA PHE A 513 -9.69 -11.54 -5.40
C PHE A 513 -10.26 -11.85 -6.79
N ALA A 514 -11.55 -12.15 -6.86
CA ALA A 514 -12.22 -12.58 -8.09
C ALA A 514 -12.17 -11.55 -9.25
N GLY A 515 -11.96 -10.26 -8.94
CA GLY A 515 -11.83 -9.19 -9.94
C GLY A 515 -10.44 -9.05 -10.58
N GLY A 516 -9.45 -9.82 -10.11
CA GLY A 516 -8.06 -9.70 -10.55
C GLY A 516 -7.43 -8.34 -10.19
N ILE A 517 -6.38 -7.97 -10.91
CA ILE A 517 -5.65 -6.72 -10.71
C ILE A 517 -6.35 -5.60 -11.49
N THR A 518 -6.84 -4.58 -10.78
CA THR A 518 -7.47 -3.37 -11.33
C THR A 518 -6.58 -2.13 -11.19
N ASN A 519 -5.48 -2.25 -10.45
CA ASN A 519 -4.46 -1.22 -10.28
C ASN A 519 -3.08 -1.92 -10.16
N PRO A 520 -2.05 -1.54 -10.95
CA PRO A 520 -0.72 -2.13 -10.84
C PRO A 520 -0.11 -2.04 -9.43
N GLU A 521 -0.51 -1.05 -8.63
CA GLU A 521 -0.05 -0.86 -7.25
C GLU A 521 -0.62 -1.85 -6.25
N GLN A 522 -1.57 -2.69 -6.64
CA GLN A 522 -1.96 -3.87 -5.84
C GLN A 522 -0.82 -4.89 -5.76
N LEU A 523 0.09 -4.90 -6.73
CA LEU A 523 1.34 -5.65 -6.67
C LEU A 523 2.42 -4.77 -6.07
N GLN A 524 3.09 -5.23 -5.02
CA GLN A 524 4.24 -4.56 -4.41
C GLN A 524 5.31 -5.59 -4.06
N SER A 525 6.49 -5.17 -3.61
CA SER A 525 7.55 -6.11 -3.24
C SER A 525 8.13 -5.77 -1.88
N ALA A 526 8.33 -6.80 -1.06
CA ALA A 526 9.03 -6.74 0.22
C ALA A 526 9.80 -8.05 0.43
N ASN A 527 10.98 -7.96 1.07
CA ASN A 527 11.80 -9.11 1.47
C ASN A 527 12.07 -10.13 0.35
N GLY A 528 12.27 -9.66 -0.89
CA GLY A 528 12.54 -10.52 -2.05
C GLY A 528 11.32 -11.27 -2.58
N LYS A 529 10.12 -10.95 -2.09
CA LYS A 529 8.83 -11.52 -2.51
C LYS A 529 7.98 -10.46 -3.18
N LEU A 530 7.09 -10.88 -4.06
CA LEU A 530 6.01 -10.06 -4.58
C LEU A 530 4.78 -10.29 -3.71
N ASN A 531 4.10 -9.22 -3.33
CA ASN A 531 2.84 -9.29 -2.63
C ASN A 531 1.71 -8.70 -3.46
N TYR A 532 0.54 -9.33 -3.38
CA TYR A 532 -0.69 -8.92 -4.04
C TYR A 532 -1.74 -8.61 -2.98
N SER A 533 -2.01 -7.32 -2.78
CA SER A 533 -2.86 -6.83 -1.70
C SER A 533 -4.21 -6.34 -2.20
N GLY A 534 -5.25 -6.56 -1.39
CA GLY A 534 -6.61 -6.16 -1.70
C GLY A 534 -7.52 -6.19 -0.48
N THR A 535 -8.78 -5.90 -0.70
CA THR A 535 -9.83 -6.00 0.32
C THR A 535 -10.99 -6.84 -0.22
N ILE A 536 -11.65 -7.55 0.67
CA ILE A 536 -12.94 -8.20 0.42
C ILE A 536 -13.95 -7.73 1.46
N SER A 537 -15.23 -8.02 1.21
CA SER A 537 -16.29 -7.83 2.20
C SER A 537 -16.75 -9.19 2.70
N ALA A 538 -16.63 -9.45 4.00
CA ALA A 538 -17.16 -10.65 4.61
C ALA A 538 -18.47 -10.34 5.34
N GLY A 539 -19.48 -11.19 5.17
CA GLY A 539 -20.78 -11.04 5.82
C GLY A 539 -20.75 -11.52 7.26
N THR A 540 -21.46 -10.81 8.14
CA THR A 540 -21.63 -11.17 9.56
C THR A 540 -23.06 -11.61 9.90
N GLY A 541 -23.91 -11.76 8.87
CA GLY A 541 -25.34 -12.04 8.99
C GLY A 541 -26.20 -10.78 9.15
N ILE A 542 -25.65 -9.70 9.73
CA ILE A 542 -26.34 -8.42 9.94
C ILE A 542 -25.75 -7.27 9.12
N ASP A 543 -24.44 -7.32 8.88
CA ASP A 543 -23.69 -6.33 8.10
C ASP A 543 -22.63 -7.02 7.25
N SER A 544 -21.80 -6.21 6.58
CA SER A 544 -20.56 -6.70 5.99
C SER A 544 -19.40 -5.82 6.39
N ARG A 545 -18.26 -6.46 6.66
CA ARG A 545 -17.05 -5.82 7.19
C ARG A 545 -15.89 -6.04 6.23
N PRO A 546 -15.01 -5.04 6.04
CA PRO A 546 -13.84 -5.20 5.19
C PRO A 546 -12.87 -6.20 5.80
N VAL A 547 -12.23 -7.00 4.96
CA VAL A 547 -11.08 -7.84 5.30
C VAL A 547 -9.95 -7.50 4.36
N TYR A 548 -8.87 -7.00 4.94
CA TYR A 548 -7.66 -6.64 4.21
C TYR A 548 -6.75 -7.85 4.11
N LEU A 549 -6.41 -8.23 2.89
CA LEU A 549 -5.69 -9.46 2.57
C LEU A 549 -4.47 -9.15 1.70
N THR A 550 -3.44 -9.98 1.86
CA THR A 550 -2.24 -9.94 1.02
C THR A 550 -1.78 -11.36 0.73
N TYR A 551 -1.51 -11.68 -0.54
CA TYR A 551 -0.81 -12.91 -0.93
C TYR A 551 0.66 -12.61 -1.13
N PHE A 552 1.53 -13.53 -0.76
CA PHE A 552 2.96 -13.46 -1.12
C PHE A 552 3.32 -14.54 -2.13
N THR A 553 4.39 -14.29 -2.89
CA THR A 553 5.05 -15.36 -3.63
C THR A 553 5.95 -16.20 -2.73
N ASN A 554 5.99 -17.50 -2.98
CA ASN A 554 7.02 -18.41 -2.51
C ASN A 554 8.35 -18.14 -3.24
N ASP A 555 9.42 -18.73 -2.69
CA ASP A 555 10.78 -18.54 -3.22
C ASP A 555 10.95 -19.14 -4.62
N ASP A 556 10.13 -20.14 -4.98
CA ASP A 556 10.08 -20.75 -6.31
C ASP A 556 9.30 -19.92 -7.35
N GLY A 557 8.68 -18.80 -6.96
CA GLY A 557 7.88 -17.96 -7.86
C GLY A 557 6.43 -18.42 -8.03
N THR A 558 5.95 -19.37 -7.22
CA THR A 558 4.50 -19.65 -7.07
C THR A 558 3.88 -18.71 -6.03
N TRP A 559 2.54 -18.62 -6.00
CA TRP A 559 1.83 -17.88 -4.94
C TRP A 559 1.58 -18.77 -3.73
N GLU A 560 1.56 -18.17 -2.54
CA GLU A 560 1.08 -18.83 -1.32
C GLU A 560 -0.36 -19.32 -1.53
N GLY A 561 -0.67 -20.53 -1.05
CA GLY A 561 -2.00 -21.14 -1.21
C GLY A 561 -3.12 -20.43 -0.42
N LEU A 562 -2.75 -19.52 0.48
CA LEU A 562 -3.65 -18.74 1.33
C LEU A 562 -3.18 -17.29 1.40
N PRO A 563 -4.10 -16.31 1.46
CA PRO A 563 -3.73 -14.96 1.81
C PRO A 563 -3.43 -14.88 3.30
N ARG A 564 -2.68 -13.84 3.66
CA ARG A 564 -2.48 -13.38 5.03
C ARG A 564 -3.37 -12.17 5.30
N LEU A 565 -3.81 -12.02 6.54
CA LEU A 565 -4.48 -10.82 7.00
C LEU A 565 -3.47 -9.67 7.13
N ILE A 566 -3.81 -8.52 6.60
CA ILE A 566 -3.02 -7.30 6.80
C ILE A 566 -3.19 -6.84 8.26
N LYS A 567 -2.08 -6.69 8.98
CA LYS A 567 -2.06 -6.31 10.40
C LYS A 567 -1.84 -4.80 10.49
N ILE A 568 -2.78 -4.06 11.07
CA ILE A 568 -2.68 -2.60 11.23
C ILE A 568 -2.49 -2.29 12.71
N ARG A 569 -1.32 -1.76 13.08
CA ARG A 569 -0.94 -1.54 14.49
C ARG A 569 -1.52 -0.30 15.12
#